data_AF-A0A2V7EP78-F1
#
_entry.id   AF-A0A2V7EP78-F1
#
_cell.length_a   1.000
_cell.length_b   1.000
_cell.length_c   1.000
_cell.angle_alpha   90.00
_cell.angle_beta   90.00
_cell.angle_gamma   90.00
#
_symmetry.space_group_name_H-M   'P 1'
#
loop_
_entity.id
_entity.type
_entity.pdbx_description
1 polymer ?
#
loop_
_entity_poly.entity_id
_entity_poly.type
_entity_poly.pdbx_seq_one_letter_code
_entity_poly.pdbx_strand_id
1 'polypeptide(L)'
;MPNNTERRGFAIPIAILVIAVLTIMIAGGFSLVSAERRSVADQKSQISAFRIAEQGLELFLVRRDSLMAGSPSYTRVPGAKDSVRITMTGGYADVSLTRLRPPKGSQSGLYVVRSKGVETVGAYAGTPQGVRTVAQYVLWEPAPMQVLAGWTALSGLQKNGGAGTLGGIDVCHDSAAVAGVAVPVNPGYTGKTVAVGDPPVDTIAPDSVAIDWNAIVNLNSITATITIPGGTWPTAALQAAYADSNSTYYPIIRINLPDFTLPSSGKGMIIATGHLTINGSSGWKGVLLVGNDIISNGNNSVEGATVSGLNIKLGTYVPSSTANGTKEYNYDSCEVAKATTTMGALVTLRNTWVDNWVEY
;
A
#
# COMPACT_ATOMS: atom_id res chain seq x y z
N MET A 1 -23.08 78.85 -76.14
CA MET A 1 -23.68 77.87 -75.22
C MET A 1 -23.45 76.48 -75.79
N PRO A 2 -22.50 75.73 -75.23
CA PRO A 2 -22.88 74.55 -74.44
C PRO A 2 -22.13 74.45 -73.11
N ASN A 3 -22.86 74.01 -72.07
CA ASN A 3 -22.37 73.72 -70.72
C ASN A 3 -21.36 72.56 -70.74
N ASN A 4 -20.10 72.83 -70.43
CA ASN A 4 -19.18 71.81 -69.91
C ASN A 4 -19.15 71.94 -68.39
N THR A 5 -19.97 71.13 -67.73
CA THR A 5 -19.96 70.95 -66.29
C THR A 5 -18.60 70.48 -65.82
N GLU A 6 -18.01 71.19 -64.86
CA GLU A 6 -16.83 70.76 -64.10
C GLU A 6 -17.04 69.32 -63.60
N ARG A 7 -16.35 68.34 -64.20
CA ARG A 7 -16.22 67.01 -63.61
C ARG A 7 -15.26 67.11 -62.43
N ARG A 8 -15.79 67.49 -61.26
CA ARG A 8 -15.05 67.65 -60.01
C ARG A 8 -14.44 66.33 -59.55
N GLY A 9 -13.16 66.37 -59.16
CA GLY A 9 -12.34 65.24 -58.70
C GLY A 9 -12.73 64.65 -57.35
N PHE A 10 -13.93 64.07 -57.25
CA PHE A 10 -14.46 63.47 -56.01
C PHE A 10 -14.18 61.95 -55.89
N ALA A 11 -13.73 61.30 -56.96
CA ALA A 11 -13.50 59.84 -57.00
C ALA A 11 -12.26 59.39 -56.20
N ILE A 12 -11.15 60.15 -56.25
CA ILE A 12 -9.90 59.80 -55.55
C ILE A 12 -10.07 59.87 -54.02
N PRO A 13 -10.63 60.93 -53.42
CA PRO A 13 -10.86 61.00 -51.98
C PRO A 13 -11.79 59.88 -51.47
N ILE A 14 -12.83 59.54 -52.23
CA ILE A 14 -13.73 58.42 -51.90
C ILE A 14 -12.96 57.10 -51.92
N ALA A 15 -12.15 56.83 -52.95
CA ALA A 15 -11.41 55.58 -53.06
C ALA A 15 -10.43 55.40 -51.89
N ILE A 16 -9.74 56.47 -51.48
CA ILE A 16 -8.84 56.44 -50.32
C ILE A 16 -9.63 56.18 -49.03
N LEU A 17 -10.79 56.82 -48.85
CA LEU A 17 -11.65 56.61 -47.69
C LEU A 17 -12.18 55.18 -47.63
N VAL A 18 -12.60 54.61 -48.76
CA VAL A 18 -13.05 53.21 -48.84
C VAL A 18 -11.90 52.27 -48.49
N ILE A 19 -10.72 52.46 -49.05
CA ILE A 19 -9.53 51.64 -48.73
C ILE A 19 -9.20 51.74 -47.24
N ALA A 20 -9.19 52.96 -46.67
CA ALA A 20 -8.91 53.16 -45.25
C ALA A 20 -9.92 52.42 -44.35
N VAL A 21 -11.22 52.54 -44.63
CA VAL A 21 -12.26 51.81 -43.90
C VAL A 21 -12.09 50.30 -44.04
N LEU A 22 -11.79 49.81 -45.24
CA LEU A 22 -11.56 48.38 -45.49
C LEU A 22 -10.34 47.85 -44.73
N THR A 23 -9.24 48.62 -44.70
CA THR A 23 -8.04 48.25 -43.93
C THR A 23 -8.31 48.20 -42.42
N ILE A 24 -9.10 49.13 -41.88
CA ILE A 24 -9.49 49.13 -40.46
C ILE A 24 -10.37 47.93 -40.14
N MET A 25 -11.35 47.61 -40.99
CA MET A 25 -12.20 46.43 -40.83
C MET A 25 -11.40 45.12 -40.87
N ILE A 26 -10.47 45.00 -41.83
CA ILE A 26 -9.60 43.83 -41.95
C ILE A 26 -8.68 43.69 -40.72
N ALA A 27 -8.06 44.79 -40.28
CA ALA A 27 -7.21 44.78 -39.09
C ALA A 27 -7.99 44.40 -37.82
N GLY A 28 -9.22 44.91 -37.67
CA GLY A 28 -10.15 44.53 -36.60
C GLY A 28 -10.51 43.04 -36.65
N GLY A 29 -10.85 42.54 -37.85
CA GLY A 29 -11.16 41.12 -38.07
C GLY A 29 -9.99 40.20 -37.72
N PHE A 30 -8.76 40.52 -38.17
CA PHE A 30 -7.57 39.74 -37.85
C PHE A 30 -7.26 39.74 -36.35
N SER A 31 -7.45 40.88 -35.67
CA SER A 31 -7.23 40.98 -34.23
C SER A 31 -8.21 40.11 -33.45
N LEU A 32 -9.49 40.12 -33.84
CA LEU A 32 -10.53 39.31 -33.21
C LEU A 32 -10.30 37.81 -33.42
N VAL A 33 -10.01 37.39 -34.66
CA VAL A 33 -9.70 35.98 -34.97
C VAL A 33 -8.43 35.51 -34.24
N SER A 34 -7.43 36.38 -34.10
CA SER A 34 -6.20 36.04 -33.38
C SER A 34 -6.44 35.88 -31.88
N ALA A 35 -7.28 36.73 -31.29
CA ALA A 35 -7.68 36.62 -29.89
C ALA A 35 -8.50 35.34 -29.63
N GLU A 36 -9.43 35.01 -30.52
CA GLU A 36 -10.23 33.79 -30.44
C GLU A 36 -9.37 32.53 -30.56
N ARG A 37 -8.43 32.50 -31.52
CA ARG A 37 -7.48 31.38 -31.66
C ARG A 37 -6.63 31.17 -30.41
N ARG A 38 -6.19 32.24 -29.75
CA ARG A 38 -5.45 32.15 -28.48
C ARG A 38 -6.33 31.61 -27.37
N SER A 39 -7.54 32.13 -27.22
CA SER A 39 -8.51 31.63 -26.22
C SER A 39 -8.80 30.13 -26.39
N VAL A 40 -9.03 29.68 -27.62
CA VAL A 40 -9.27 28.25 -27.92
C VAL A 40 -8.01 27.41 -27.66
N ALA A 41 -6.82 27.91 -28.00
CA ALA A 41 -5.57 27.22 -27.70
C ALA A 41 -5.32 27.08 -26.20
N ASP A 42 -5.59 28.13 -25.42
CA ASP A 42 -5.47 28.12 -23.95
C ASP A 42 -6.47 27.14 -23.34
N GLN A 43 -7.74 27.15 -23.79
CA GLN A 43 -8.75 26.18 -23.35
C GLN A 43 -8.34 24.74 -23.66
N LYS A 44 -7.82 24.48 -24.87
CA LYS A 44 -7.30 23.17 -25.26
C LYS A 44 -6.15 22.74 -24.36
N SER A 45 -5.21 23.65 -24.08
CA SER A 45 -4.05 23.37 -23.23
C SER A 45 -4.46 23.03 -21.80
N GLN A 46 -5.45 23.73 -21.26
CA GLN A 46 -6.03 23.47 -19.94
C GLN A 46 -6.73 22.10 -19.87
N ILE A 47 -7.49 21.71 -20.90
CA ILE A 47 -8.14 20.39 -20.98
C ILE A 47 -7.09 19.28 -21.12
N SER A 48 -6.04 19.52 -21.91
CA SER A 48 -4.93 18.59 -22.12
C SER A 48 -4.17 18.34 -20.80
N ALA A 49 -3.80 19.42 -20.10
CA ALA A 49 -3.16 19.35 -18.79
C ALA A 49 -4.04 18.63 -17.75
N PHE A 50 -5.35 18.90 -17.73
CA PHE A 50 -6.31 18.21 -16.87
C PHE A 50 -6.33 16.70 -17.14
N ARG A 51 -6.41 16.30 -18.42
CA ARG A 51 -6.37 14.89 -18.80
C ARG A 51 -5.08 14.21 -18.34
N ILE A 52 -3.92 14.86 -18.50
CA ILE A 52 -2.62 14.33 -18.05
C ILE A 52 -2.61 14.19 -16.53
N ALA A 53 -3.14 15.18 -15.81
CA ALA A 53 -3.24 15.16 -14.35
C ALA A 53 -4.09 13.98 -13.85
N GLU A 54 -5.30 13.80 -14.40
CA GLU A 54 -6.19 12.68 -14.09
C GLU A 54 -5.56 11.32 -14.43
N GLN A 55 -4.96 11.20 -15.60
CA GLN A 55 -4.31 9.96 -16.00
C GLN A 55 -3.13 9.63 -15.08
N GLY A 56 -2.35 10.63 -14.66
CA GLY A 56 -1.28 10.47 -13.68
C GLY A 56 -1.78 10.02 -12.31
N LEU A 57 -2.89 10.60 -11.84
CA LEU A 57 -3.54 10.23 -10.57
C LEU A 57 -3.94 8.75 -10.59
N GLU A 58 -4.73 8.35 -11.59
CA GLU A 58 -5.24 6.98 -11.73
C GLU A 58 -4.11 5.96 -11.87
N LEU A 59 -3.11 6.27 -12.70
CA LEU A 59 -1.99 5.37 -12.95
C LEU A 59 -1.13 5.21 -11.70
N PHE A 60 -0.97 6.27 -10.90
CA PHE A 60 -0.30 6.18 -9.60
C PHE A 60 -1.09 5.32 -8.60
N LEU A 61 -2.41 5.51 -8.48
CA LEU A 61 -3.24 4.72 -7.57
C LEU A 61 -3.17 3.22 -7.85
N VAL A 62 -3.12 2.84 -9.13
CA VAL A 62 -3.07 1.42 -9.55
C VAL A 62 -1.65 0.86 -9.54
N ARG A 63 -0.64 1.66 -9.92
CA ARG A 63 0.72 1.16 -10.24
C ARG A 63 1.83 1.77 -9.39
N ARG A 64 1.52 2.41 -8.26
CA ARG A 64 2.49 3.04 -7.35
C ARG A 64 3.76 2.21 -7.15
N ASP A 65 3.61 0.94 -6.77
CA ASP A 65 4.75 0.06 -6.48
C ASP A 65 5.70 -0.07 -7.66
N SER A 66 5.18 -0.27 -8.87
CA SER A 66 6.00 -0.37 -10.08
C SER A 66 6.59 0.96 -10.55
N LEU A 67 5.89 2.08 -10.31
CA LEU A 67 6.37 3.41 -10.68
C LEU A 67 7.48 3.91 -9.74
N MET A 68 7.42 3.48 -8.48
CA MET A 68 8.38 3.85 -7.45
C MET A 68 9.52 2.84 -7.33
N ALA A 69 9.41 1.67 -7.97
CA ALA A 69 10.45 0.63 -7.96
C ALA A 69 11.78 1.19 -8.48
N GLY A 70 12.74 1.37 -7.57
CA GLY A 70 14.06 1.98 -7.87
C GLY A 70 14.26 3.38 -7.31
N SER A 71 13.22 4.02 -6.77
CA SER A 71 13.36 5.24 -5.99
C SER A 71 13.99 4.93 -4.63
N PRO A 72 15.00 5.68 -4.16
CA PRO A 72 15.63 5.46 -2.86
C PRO A 72 14.67 5.66 -1.68
N SER A 73 13.57 6.40 -1.90
CA SER A 73 12.53 6.62 -0.90
C SER A 73 11.39 5.60 -0.99
N TYR A 74 11.45 4.63 -1.90
CA TYR A 74 10.39 3.65 -2.05
C TYR A 74 10.38 2.66 -0.89
N THR A 75 9.25 2.66 -0.19
CA THR A 75 8.84 1.59 0.71
C THR A 75 7.48 1.08 0.25
N ARG A 76 7.24 -0.23 0.38
CA ARG A 76 5.96 -0.81 -0.03
C ARG A 76 4.78 -0.16 0.70
N VAL A 77 4.94 0.06 1.99
CA VAL A 77 4.04 0.90 2.80
C VAL A 77 4.39 2.36 2.53
N PRO A 78 3.44 3.22 2.14
CA PRO A 78 3.68 4.66 1.97
C PRO A 78 4.36 5.33 3.16
N GLY A 79 5.42 6.08 2.86
CA GLY A 79 6.13 6.89 3.85
C GLY A 79 5.37 8.18 4.19
N ALA A 80 6.08 9.17 4.74
CA ALA A 80 5.49 10.49 4.96
C ALA A 80 5.19 11.23 3.64
N LYS A 81 6.03 11.00 2.62
CA LYS A 81 5.90 11.58 1.29
C LYS A 81 6.50 10.66 0.25
N ASP A 82 5.72 10.35 -0.78
CA ASP A 82 6.21 9.74 -2.01
C ASP A 82 6.04 10.71 -3.16
N SER A 83 6.94 10.69 -4.14
CA SER A 83 6.81 11.49 -5.36
C SER A 83 7.42 10.80 -6.56
N VAL A 84 6.73 10.87 -7.69
CA VAL A 84 7.20 10.31 -8.97
C VAL A 84 6.71 11.19 -10.12
N ARG A 85 7.55 11.29 -11.16
CA ARG A 85 7.15 11.86 -12.45
C ARG A 85 6.75 10.74 -13.40
N ILE A 86 5.55 10.83 -13.96
CA ILE A 86 5.00 9.90 -14.93
C ILE A 86 4.98 10.60 -16.29
N THR A 87 5.80 10.14 -17.23
CA THR A 87 5.81 10.67 -18.60
C THR A 87 4.70 10.03 -19.44
N MET A 88 3.97 10.85 -20.20
CA MET A 88 2.83 10.42 -21.01
C MET A 88 2.88 11.08 -22.38
N THR A 89 2.05 10.63 -23.32
CA THR A 89 1.95 11.32 -24.62
C THR A 89 1.42 12.74 -24.41
N GLY A 90 2.15 13.75 -24.90
CA GLY A 90 1.76 15.16 -24.82
C GLY A 90 2.26 15.92 -23.58
N GLY A 91 2.89 15.24 -22.60
CA GLY A 91 3.37 15.88 -21.38
C GLY A 91 3.82 14.93 -20.29
N TYR A 92 3.74 15.38 -19.05
CA TYR A 92 4.04 14.56 -17.88
C TYR A 92 3.14 14.94 -16.69
N ALA A 93 2.97 14.00 -15.77
CA ALA A 93 2.32 14.22 -14.48
C ALA A 93 3.33 14.07 -13.34
N ASP A 94 3.47 15.11 -12.52
CA ASP A 94 4.20 15.02 -11.25
C ASP A 94 3.21 14.61 -10.15
N VAL A 95 3.33 13.37 -9.68
CA VAL A 95 2.43 12.82 -8.66
C VAL A 95 3.13 12.79 -7.32
N SER A 96 2.44 13.25 -6.28
CA SER A 96 2.89 13.17 -4.89
C SER A 96 1.83 12.60 -3.98
N LEU A 97 2.23 11.71 -3.08
CA LEU A 97 1.42 11.18 -2.00
C LEU A 97 1.95 11.77 -0.70
N THR A 98 1.13 12.50 0.04
CA THR A 98 1.52 13.10 1.32
C THR A 98 0.66 12.55 2.45
N ARG A 99 1.29 12.10 3.53
CA ARG A 99 0.59 11.58 4.71
C ARG A 99 -0.01 12.71 5.54
N LEU A 100 -1.32 12.64 5.77
CA LEU A 100 -2.04 13.56 6.66
C LEU A 100 -2.18 12.98 8.07
N ARG A 101 -2.43 11.68 8.15
CA ARG A 101 -2.56 10.95 9.41
C ARG A 101 -1.82 9.62 9.31
N PRO A 102 -0.88 9.32 10.23
CA PRO A 102 -0.27 7.99 10.29
C PRO A 102 -1.33 6.94 10.67
N PRO A 103 -1.14 5.67 10.25
CA PRO A 103 -1.96 4.58 10.77
C PRO A 103 -1.73 4.44 12.29
N LYS A 104 -2.78 4.03 13.02
CA LYS A 104 -2.73 3.80 14.47
C LYS A 104 -3.50 2.52 14.80
N GLY A 105 -2.82 1.52 15.35
CA GLY A 105 -3.41 0.21 15.61
C GLY A 105 -3.99 -0.39 14.34
N SER A 106 -5.27 -0.77 14.37
CA SER A 106 -6.00 -1.26 13.19
C SER A 106 -6.46 -0.16 12.21
N GLN A 107 -6.31 1.12 12.56
CA GLN A 107 -6.84 2.22 11.74
C GLN A 107 -5.94 2.56 10.56
N SER A 108 -6.53 2.64 9.37
CA SER A 108 -5.89 3.05 8.13
C SER A 108 -5.28 4.45 8.19
N GLY A 109 -4.10 4.61 7.60
CA GLY A 109 -3.46 5.91 7.42
C GLY A 109 -4.19 6.74 6.38
N LEU A 110 -4.30 8.05 6.60
CA LEU A 110 -4.91 8.99 5.66
C LEU A 110 -3.84 9.75 4.89
N TYR A 111 -3.99 9.80 3.57
CA TYR A 111 -3.07 10.46 2.67
C TYR A 111 -3.84 11.31 1.66
N VAL A 112 -3.13 12.26 1.05
CA VAL A 112 -3.58 13.00 -0.12
C VAL A 112 -2.66 12.66 -1.29
N VAL A 113 -3.26 12.22 -2.40
CA VAL A 113 -2.56 12.11 -3.68
C VAL A 113 -2.82 13.38 -4.46
N ARG A 114 -1.77 13.98 -5.00
CA ARG A 114 -1.84 15.15 -5.88
C ARG A 114 -1.13 14.80 -7.17
N SER A 115 -1.77 15.09 -8.30
CA SER A 115 -1.20 14.90 -9.63
C SER A 115 -1.20 16.23 -10.36
N LYS A 116 0.00 16.72 -10.71
CA LYS A 116 0.21 17.94 -11.48
C LYS A 116 0.52 17.59 -12.92
N GLY A 117 -0.47 17.74 -13.80
CA GLY A 117 -0.32 17.55 -15.24
C GLY A 117 0.27 18.79 -15.89
N VAL A 118 1.35 18.61 -16.65
CA VAL A 118 2.02 19.64 -17.45
C VAL A 118 1.99 19.23 -18.91
N GLU A 119 1.38 20.05 -19.75
CA GLU A 119 1.43 19.86 -21.20
C GLU A 119 2.77 20.40 -21.75
N THR A 120 3.46 19.57 -22.54
CA THR A 120 4.73 19.96 -23.18
C THR A 120 4.63 20.13 -24.69
N VAL A 121 3.49 19.77 -25.28
CA VAL A 121 3.27 19.79 -26.73
C VAL A 121 2.15 20.77 -27.07
N GLY A 122 2.41 21.71 -27.99
CA GLY A 122 1.38 22.61 -28.53
C GLY A 122 1.35 24.02 -27.93
N ALA A 123 2.23 24.35 -26.99
CA ALA A 123 2.43 25.72 -26.54
C ALA A 123 3.09 26.56 -27.66
N TYR A 124 2.52 27.72 -27.97
CA TYR A 124 3.16 28.69 -28.86
C TYR A 124 4.45 29.23 -28.21
N ALA A 125 5.46 29.55 -29.01
CA ALA A 125 6.69 30.16 -28.50
C ALA A 125 6.35 31.43 -27.69
N GLY A 126 6.80 31.50 -26.43
CA GLY A 126 6.52 32.61 -25.52
C GLY A 126 5.19 32.52 -24.75
N THR A 127 4.41 31.45 -24.91
CA THR A 127 3.21 31.19 -24.07
C THR A 127 3.53 30.23 -22.93
N PRO A 128 2.96 30.46 -21.72
CA PRO A 128 3.10 29.52 -20.61
C PRO A 128 2.50 28.15 -20.97
N GLN A 129 3.08 27.08 -20.43
CA GLN A 129 2.53 25.73 -20.56
C GLN A 129 1.22 25.61 -19.78
N GLY A 130 0.29 24.82 -20.30
CA GLY A 130 -0.90 24.40 -19.56
C GLY A 130 -0.51 23.54 -18.36
N VAL A 131 -0.98 23.95 -17.18
CA VAL A 131 -0.76 23.23 -15.93
C VAL A 131 -2.09 23.08 -15.21
N ARG A 132 -2.40 21.86 -14.77
CA ARG A 132 -3.55 21.53 -13.94
C ARG A 132 -3.14 20.59 -12.83
N THR A 133 -3.69 20.81 -11.64
CA THR A 133 -3.43 19.96 -10.47
C THR A 133 -4.73 19.41 -9.95
N VAL A 134 -4.82 18.10 -9.86
CA VAL A 134 -5.95 17.37 -9.28
C VAL A 134 -5.50 16.67 -8.01
N ALA A 135 -6.41 16.51 -7.06
CA ALA A 135 -6.09 15.88 -5.79
C ALA A 135 -7.23 14.97 -5.31
N GLN A 136 -6.88 13.95 -4.55
CA GLN A 136 -7.84 13.04 -3.93
C GLN A 136 -7.31 12.52 -2.60
N TYR A 137 -8.20 12.37 -1.60
CA TYR A 137 -7.85 11.69 -0.37
C TYR A 137 -7.95 10.17 -0.54
N VAL A 138 -6.99 9.48 0.05
CA VAL A 138 -6.88 8.03 -0.01
C VAL A 138 -6.52 7.45 1.36
N LEU A 139 -6.98 6.24 1.61
CA LEU A 139 -6.59 5.45 2.77
C LEU A 139 -5.57 4.40 2.35
N TRP A 140 -4.54 4.19 3.17
CA TRP A 140 -3.74 2.97 3.09
C TRP A 140 -4.41 1.93 3.99
N GLU A 141 -5.15 1.01 3.39
CA GLU A 141 -5.87 -0.04 4.11
C GLU A 141 -5.01 -1.31 4.17
N PRO A 142 -4.59 -1.75 5.37
CA PRO A 142 -3.94 -3.05 5.54
C PRO A 142 -4.87 -4.19 5.12
N ALA A 143 -4.30 -5.30 4.66
CA ALA A 143 -5.11 -6.50 4.45
C ALA A 143 -5.59 -7.02 5.82
N PRO A 144 -6.90 -7.17 6.06
CA PRO A 144 -7.38 -7.77 7.30
C PRO A 144 -7.00 -9.26 7.34
N MET A 145 -6.55 -9.73 8.49
CA MET A 145 -6.33 -11.16 8.74
C MET A 145 -7.34 -11.64 9.77
N GLN A 146 -8.08 -12.70 9.44
CA GLN A 146 -8.92 -13.37 10.42
C GLN A 146 -8.04 -14.19 11.36
N VAL A 147 -7.99 -13.79 12.63
CA VAL A 147 -7.26 -14.49 13.69
C VAL A 147 -8.23 -15.31 14.52
N LEU A 148 -8.06 -16.63 14.54
CA LEU A 148 -8.93 -17.54 15.32
C LEU A 148 -8.46 -17.65 16.78
N ALA A 149 -7.15 -17.60 16.99
CA ALA A 149 -6.54 -17.68 18.30
C ALA A 149 -5.18 -16.99 18.33
N GLY A 150 -4.64 -16.72 19.53
CA GLY A 150 -3.24 -16.32 19.67
C GLY A 150 -2.28 -17.35 19.06
N TRP A 151 -2.60 -18.64 19.23
CA TRP A 151 -1.95 -19.74 18.52
C TRP A 151 -2.98 -20.73 17.93
N THR A 152 -3.07 -20.75 16.61
CA THR A 152 -3.82 -21.77 15.85
C THR A 152 -2.87 -22.86 15.36
N ALA A 153 -3.06 -24.11 15.76
CA ALA A 153 -2.22 -25.23 15.33
C ALA A 153 -3.08 -26.33 14.70
N LEU A 154 -3.03 -26.42 13.36
CA LEU A 154 -3.83 -27.38 12.60
C LEU A 154 -3.41 -28.84 12.83
N SER A 155 -2.18 -29.07 13.28
CA SER A 155 -1.64 -30.38 13.64
C SER A 155 -1.69 -30.68 15.13
N GLY A 156 -2.36 -29.83 15.92
CA GLY A 156 -2.35 -29.88 17.37
C GLY A 156 -1.16 -29.16 18.01
N LEU A 157 -1.22 -29.01 19.34
CA LEU A 157 -0.24 -28.28 20.12
C LEU A 157 0.07 -29.01 21.43
N GLN A 158 1.36 -29.28 21.66
CA GLN A 158 1.90 -29.85 22.88
C GLN A 158 2.69 -28.79 23.68
N LYS A 159 2.12 -28.29 24.78
CA LYS A 159 2.75 -27.35 25.72
C LYS A 159 3.36 -28.09 26.91
N ASN A 160 4.65 -28.40 26.81
CA ASN A 160 5.39 -29.20 27.80
C ASN A 160 5.81 -28.43 29.06
N GLY A 161 6.09 -27.13 28.93
CA GLY A 161 6.42 -26.28 30.08
C GLY A 161 5.17 -25.81 30.84
N GLY A 162 5.27 -25.58 32.15
CA GLY A 162 4.14 -25.13 32.99
C GLY A 162 3.95 -23.61 33.06
N ALA A 163 4.94 -22.82 32.65
CA ALA A 163 4.94 -21.36 32.79
C ALA A 163 4.62 -20.62 31.47
N GLY A 164 4.21 -19.35 31.60
CA GLY A 164 3.84 -18.45 30.51
C GLY A 164 2.33 -18.39 30.25
N THR A 165 1.95 -17.80 29.12
CA THR A 165 0.57 -17.61 28.68
C THR A 165 0.43 -17.90 27.19
N LEU A 166 -0.62 -18.64 26.81
CA LEU A 166 -1.10 -18.74 25.43
C LEU A 166 -2.40 -17.95 25.36
N GLY A 167 -2.29 -16.66 25.04
CA GLY A 167 -3.32 -15.65 25.23
C GLY A 167 -4.02 -15.24 23.94
N GLY A 168 -5.35 -15.22 23.96
CA GLY A 168 -6.22 -14.66 22.92
C GLY A 168 -6.82 -13.30 23.29
N ILE A 169 -6.54 -12.80 24.50
CA ILE A 169 -6.90 -11.42 24.87
C ILE A 169 -5.98 -10.48 24.09
N ASP A 170 -6.58 -9.55 23.35
CA ASP A 170 -5.83 -8.56 22.57
C ASP A 170 -5.01 -7.66 23.49
N VAL A 171 -3.68 -7.76 23.37
CA VAL A 171 -2.71 -6.92 24.09
C VAL A 171 -2.83 -5.46 23.66
N CYS A 172 -3.29 -5.19 22.43
CA CYS A 172 -3.50 -3.83 21.96
C CYS A 172 -4.82 -3.20 22.43
N HIS A 173 -5.74 -4.01 22.97
CA HIS A 173 -7.08 -3.58 23.41
C HIS A 173 -7.91 -2.86 22.32
N ASP A 174 -7.67 -3.17 21.04
CA ASP A 174 -8.38 -2.59 19.88
C ASP A 174 -9.34 -3.59 19.23
N SER A 175 -9.17 -4.88 19.53
CA SER A 175 -10.01 -5.99 19.04
C SER A 175 -10.63 -6.78 20.19
N ALA A 176 -11.72 -7.49 19.89
CA ALA A 176 -12.31 -8.46 20.81
C ALA A 176 -11.33 -9.59 21.13
N ALA A 177 -11.48 -10.20 22.30
CA ALA A 177 -10.74 -11.40 22.65
C ALA A 177 -11.08 -12.53 21.67
N VAL A 178 -10.05 -13.27 21.28
CA VAL A 178 -10.14 -14.51 20.50
C VAL A 178 -9.76 -15.69 21.39
N ALA A 179 -9.71 -16.90 20.83
CA ALA A 179 -9.28 -18.04 21.60
C ALA A 179 -7.79 -17.96 21.99
N GLY A 180 -7.40 -18.54 23.13
CA GLY A 180 -5.99 -18.64 23.48
C GLY A 180 -5.25 -19.59 22.55
N VAL A 181 -5.84 -20.77 22.37
CA VAL A 181 -5.35 -21.82 21.48
C VAL A 181 -6.50 -22.34 20.62
N ALA A 182 -6.28 -22.51 19.32
CA ALA A 182 -7.23 -23.19 18.43
C ALA A 182 -6.57 -24.42 17.79
N VAL A 183 -7.15 -25.60 17.99
CA VAL A 183 -6.59 -26.90 17.56
C VAL A 183 -7.70 -27.83 17.05
N PRO A 184 -7.40 -28.83 16.21
CA PRO A 184 -8.39 -29.86 15.86
C PRO A 184 -8.73 -30.74 17.06
N VAL A 185 -9.84 -31.48 16.99
CA VAL A 185 -10.22 -32.48 18.03
C VAL A 185 -9.09 -33.50 18.27
N ASN A 186 -8.44 -33.94 17.19
CA ASN A 186 -7.33 -34.88 17.22
C ASN A 186 -6.20 -34.35 16.30
N PRO A 187 -4.97 -34.13 16.79
CA PRO A 187 -4.46 -34.54 18.11
C PRO A 187 -4.72 -33.55 19.27
N GLY A 188 -5.41 -32.43 19.04
CA GLY A 188 -5.86 -31.57 20.13
C GLY A 188 -4.77 -30.71 20.78
N TYR A 189 -5.13 -30.15 21.93
CA TYR A 189 -4.25 -29.38 22.79
C TYR A 189 -3.88 -30.25 23.99
N THR A 190 -2.58 -30.46 24.17
CA THR A 190 -2.04 -31.12 25.36
C THR A 190 -1.10 -30.13 26.03
N GLY A 191 -1.48 -29.56 27.18
CA GLY A 191 -0.67 -28.51 27.79
C GLY A 191 -0.69 -28.51 29.30
N LYS A 192 0.44 -28.09 29.90
CA LYS A 192 0.55 -27.83 31.34
C LYS A 192 0.27 -26.38 31.74
N THR A 193 0.21 -25.47 30.76
CA THR A 193 -0.07 -24.04 30.96
C THR A 193 -1.52 -23.72 30.61
N VAL A 194 -2.09 -22.73 31.30
CA VAL A 194 -3.44 -22.23 31.06
C VAL A 194 -3.42 -21.38 29.79
N ALA A 195 -4.14 -21.84 28.76
CA ALA A 195 -4.52 -20.96 27.67
C ALA A 195 -5.52 -19.92 28.22
N VAL A 196 -5.45 -18.68 27.74
CA VAL A 196 -6.28 -17.57 28.20
C VAL A 196 -6.92 -16.95 26.98
N GLY A 197 -8.20 -16.60 27.03
CA GLY A 197 -8.95 -16.11 25.88
C GLY A 197 -10.41 -16.47 26.01
N ASP A 198 -11.19 -16.17 24.97
CA ASP A 198 -12.61 -16.50 24.91
C ASP A 198 -12.92 -17.24 23.59
N PRO A 199 -13.02 -18.59 23.60
CA PRO A 199 -12.73 -19.47 24.73
C PRO A 199 -11.21 -19.64 24.99
N PRO A 200 -10.77 -20.11 26.17
CA PRO A 200 -9.35 -20.42 26.42
C PRO A 200 -8.72 -21.37 25.40
N VAL A 201 -9.42 -22.46 25.08
CA VAL A 201 -9.07 -23.42 24.03
C VAL A 201 -10.30 -23.62 23.16
N ASP A 202 -10.15 -23.41 21.86
CA ASP A 202 -11.17 -23.68 20.86
C ASP A 202 -10.82 -24.92 20.04
N THR A 203 -11.86 -25.69 19.69
CA THR A 203 -11.73 -26.89 18.88
C THR A 203 -12.25 -26.60 17.48
N ILE A 204 -11.35 -26.59 16.50
CA ILE A 204 -11.64 -26.13 15.14
C ILE A 204 -11.62 -27.28 14.14
N ALA A 205 -12.43 -27.17 13.09
CA ALA A 205 -12.24 -27.98 11.90
C ALA A 205 -11.07 -27.41 11.08
N PRO A 206 -10.32 -28.22 10.31
CA PRO A 206 -9.25 -27.70 9.45
C PRO A 206 -9.71 -26.61 8.48
N ASP A 207 -10.96 -26.70 8.02
CA ASP A 207 -11.58 -25.74 7.10
C ASP A 207 -11.96 -24.40 7.76
N SER A 208 -11.96 -24.32 9.09
CA SER A 208 -12.21 -23.07 9.82
C SER A 208 -11.09 -22.05 9.62
N VAL A 209 -9.88 -22.50 9.29
CA VAL A 209 -8.78 -21.60 8.91
C VAL A 209 -9.01 -21.16 7.46
N ALA A 210 -9.19 -19.87 7.19
CA ALA A 210 -9.46 -19.38 5.83
C ALA A 210 -8.19 -19.17 4.96
N ILE A 211 -7.00 -19.41 5.52
CA ILE A 211 -5.73 -19.19 4.81
C ILE A 211 -5.62 -20.17 3.63
N ASP A 212 -5.61 -19.64 2.40
CA ASP A 212 -5.28 -20.42 1.20
C ASP A 212 -3.77 -20.63 1.12
N TRP A 213 -3.33 -21.68 1.80
CA TRP A 213 -1.92 -22.00 1.90
C TRP A 213 -1.30 -22.37 0.55
N ASN A 214 -2.06 -23.04 -0.33
CA ASN A 214 -1.60 -23.39 -1.67
C ASN A 214 -1.33 -22.13 -2.51
N ALA A 215 -2.21 -21.13 -2.44
CA ALA A 215 -1.97 -19.86 -3.13
C ALA A 215 -0.71 -19.14 -2.64
N ILE A 216 -0.43 -19.19 -1.33
CA ILE A 216 0.75 -18.54 -0.74
C ILE A 216 2.04 -19.25 -1.18
N VAL A 217 2.11 -20.57 -1.04
CA VAL A 217 3.36 -21.31 -1.28
C VAL A 217 3.59 -21.67 -2.75
N ASN A 218 2.55 -22.01 -3.51
CA ASN A 218 2.69 -22.50 -4.89
C ASN A 218 2.34 -21.44 -5.94
N LEU A 219 1.48 -20.47 -5.62
CA LEU A 219 1.02 -19.45 -6.58
C LEU A 219 1.58 -18.04 -6.31
N ASN A 220 2.42 -17.88 -5.29
CA ASN A 220 3.05 -16.60 -4.93
C ASN A 220 2.04 -15.46 -4.69
N SER A 221 0.88 -15.77 -4.10
CA SER A 221 -0.16 -14.77 -3.81
C SER A 221 0.31 -13.65 -2.86
N ILE A 222 1.34 -13.93 -2.05
CA ILE A 222 2.01 -12.95 -1.19
C ILE A 222 3.42 -12.72 -1.70
N THR A 223 3.72 -11.49 -2.09
CA THR A 223 5.08 -11.07 -2.46
C THR A 223 5.92 -10.85 -1.22
N ALA A 224 6.92 -11.71 -1.01
CA ALA A 224 7.85 -11.58 0.10
C ALA A 224 8.84 -10.43 -0.12
N THR A 225 9.16 -9.70 0.95
CA THR A 225 10.27 -8.72 0.97
C THR A 225 11.62 -9.43 0.88
N ILE A 226 11.74 -10.58 1.55
CA ILE A 226 12.95 -11.40 1.59
C ILE A 226 12.54 -12.85 1.40
N THR A 227 13.22 -13.56 0.51
CA THR A 227 13.06 -15.00 0.31
C THR A 227 14.34 -15.71 0.71
N ILE A 228 14.24 -16.76 1.51
CA ILE A 228 15.35 -17.61 1.95
C ILE A 228 15.08 -19.03 1.46
N PRO A 229 16.02 -19.71 0.79
CA PRO A 229 17.35 -19.23 0.40
C PRO A 229 17.29 -18.17 -0.73
N GLY A 230 18.39 -17.47 -0.95
CA GLY A 230 18.54 -16.44 -1.99
C GLY A 230 18.68 -15.01 -1.45
N GLY A 231 18.10 -14.72 -0.29
CA GLY A 231 18.28 -13.48 0.47
C GLY A 231 19.01 -13.71 1.80
N THR A 232 19.42 -12.61 2.42
CA THR A 232 20.10 -12.60 3.73
C THR A 232 19.11 -12.24 4.84
N TRP A 233 19.19 -12.95 5.97
CA TRP A 233 18.40 -12.59 7.16
C TRP A 233 18.78 -11.18 7.66
N PRO A 234 17.85 -10.24 7.80
CA PRO A 234 18.16 -8.83 8.08
C PRO A 234 18.36 -8.59 9.59
N THR A 235 19.32 -9.29 10.22
CA THR A 235 19.52 -9.32 11.68
C THR A 235 19.53 -7.93 12.32
N ALA A 236 20.38 -7.01 11.83
CA ALA A 236 20.53 -5.69 12.42
C ALA A 236 19.24 -4.85 12.32
N ALA A 237 18.56 -4.89 11.16
CA ALA A 237 17.31 -4.16 10.95
C ALA A 237 16.17 -4.73 11.81
N LEU A 238 16.08 -6.06 11.91
CA LEU A 238 15.06 -6.72 12.75
C LEU A 238 15.29 -6.46 14.23
N GLN A 239 16.52 -6.55 14.72
CA GLN A 239 16.82 -6.27 16.13
C GLN A 239 16.54 -4.81 16.49
N ALA A 240 16.93 -3.87 15.64
CA ALA A 240 16.61 -2.44 15.83
C ALA A 240 15.10 -2.20 15.80
N ALA A 241 14.39 -2.78 14.82
CA ALA A 241 12.94 -2.67 14.72
C ALA A 241 12.21 -3.35 15.89
N TYR A 242 12.76 -4.45 16.43
CA TYR A 242 12.20 -5.16 17.58
C TYR A 242 12.17 -4.25 18.82
N ALA A 243 13.28 -3.55 19.07
CA ALA A 243 13.44 -2.64 20.20
C ALA A 243 12.62 -1.35 20.09
N ASP A 244 12.42 -0.84 18.86
CA ASP A 244 11.65 0.38 18.62
C ASP A 244 10.16 0.09 18.36
N SER A 245 9.30 0.46 19.31
CA SER A 245 7.84 0.32 19.19
C SER A 245 7.22 1.16 18.07
N ASN A 246 7.91 2.21 17.61
CA ASN A 246 7.47 3.09 16.53
C ASN A 246 8.03 2.70 15.15
N SER A 247 8.87 1.66 15.08
CA SER A 247 9.44 1.21 13.82
C SER A 247 8.33 0.79 12.85
N THR A 248 8.50 1.17 11.59
CA THR A 248 7.59 0.80 10.47
C THR A 248 8.12 -0.39 9.67
N TYR A 249 9.24 -0.98 10.10
CA TYR A 249 9.88 -2.09 9.41
C TYR A 249 9.21 -3.43 9.79
N TYR A 250 8.23 -3.85 8.98
CA TYR A 250 7.54 -5.14 9.06
C TYR A 250 7.72 -5.90 7.75
N PRO A 251 8.88 -6.53 7.51
CA PRO A 251 9.11 -7.31 6.29
C PRO A 251 8.22 -8.56 6.25
N ILE A 252 7.90 -9.00 5.03
CA ILE A 252 7.42 -10.36 4.79
C ILE A 252 8.64 -11.22 4.46
N ILE A 253 8.97 -12.17 5.33
CA ILE A 253 10.10 -13.08 5.16
C ILE A 253 9.55 -14.46 4.81
N ARG A 254 9.82 -14.90 3.59
CA ARG A 254 9.47 -16.24 3.12
C ARG A 254 10.67 -17.17 3.25
N ILE A 255 10.47 -18.29 3.91
CA ILE A 255 11.51 -19.28 4.23
C ILE A 255 11.11 -20.58 3.56
N ASN A 256 11.72 -20.83 2.41
CA ASN A 256 11.59 -22.03 1.58
C ASN A 256 12.67 -23.06 1.95
N LEU A 257 12.77 -23.38 3.23
CA LEU A 257 13.70 -24.39 3.76
C LEU A 257 12.90 -25.45 4.52
N PRO A 258 13.35 -26.72 4.53
CA PRO A 258 12.70 -27.78 5.29
C PRO A 258 12.74 -27.49 6.80
N ASP A 259 13.85 -26.97 7.29
CA ASP A 259 14.05 -26.59 8.69
C ASP A 259 14.67 -25.20 8.77
N PHE A 260 14.17 -24.37 9.67
CA PHE A 260 14.74 -23.06 9.93
C PHE A 260 14.71 -22.70 11.42
N THR A 261 15.85 -22.27 11.94
CA THR A 261 15.95 -21.72 13.30
C THR A 261 15.95 -20.20 13.23
N LEU A 262 15.04 -19.57 13.98
CA LEU A 262 14.96 -18.11 14.06
C LEU A 262 16.29 -17.53 14.60
N PRO A 263 17.04 -16.73 13.81
CA PRO A 263 18.37 -16.26 14.22
C PRO A 263 18.35 -15.13 15.26
N SER A 264 17.28 -14.33 15.25
CA SER A 264 17.15 -13.15 16.11
C SER A 264 15.69 -12.77 16.30
N SER A 265 15.41 -12.00 17.35
CA SER A 265 14.12 -11.33 17.48
C SER A 265 13.86 -10.36 16.34
N GLY A 266 12.58 -10.14 16.04
CA GLY A 266 12.18 -9.29 14.92
C GLY A 266 10.68 -9.01 14.87
N LYS A 267 10.28 -8.23 13.88
CA LYS A 267 8.87 -7.91 13.61
C LYS A 267 8.54 -8.19 12.15
N GLY A 268 7.26 -8.42 11.85
CA GLY A 268 6.77 -8.63 10.48
C GLY A 268 5.97 -9.91 10.31
N MET A 269 5.95 -10.43 9.09
CA MET A 269 5.31 -11.69 8.74
C MET A 269 6.37 -12.72 8.35
N ILE A 270 6.36 -13.88 9.00
CA ILE A 270 7.15 -15.04 8.57
C ILE A 270 6.24 -16.02 7.86
N ILE A 271 6.66 -16.48 6.68
CA ILE A 271 6.04 -17.56 5.91
C ILE A 271 7.07 -18.68 5.80
N ALA A 272 7.07 -19.61 6.74
CA ALA A 272 7.95 -20.78 6.73
C ALA A 272 7.26 -21.96 6.06
N THR A 273 7.81 -22.48 4.96
CA THR A 273 7.20 -23.63 4.26
C THR A 273 7.44 -24.96 4.99
N GLY A 274 8.55 -25.05 5.73
CA GLY A 274 8.93 -26.20 6.54
C GLY A 274 8.71 -25.98 8.03
N HIS A 275 9.58 -26.59 8.83
CA HIS A 275 9.63 -26.50 10.28
C HIS A 275 10.25 -25.17 10.74
N LEU A 276 9.66 -24.56 11.76
CA LEU A 276 10.21 -23.35 12.38
C LEU A 276 10.63 -23.63 13.83
N THR A 277 11.92 -23.43 14.13
CA THR A 277 12.43 -23.53 15.50
C THR A 277 12.67 -22.13 16.07
N ILE A 278 12.10 -21.84 17.24
CA ILE A 278 12.34 -20.61 17.99
C ILE A 278 13.05 -20.98 19.29
N ASN A 279 14.32 -20.59 19.42
CA ASN A 279 15.09 -20.82 20.63
C ASN A 279 14.83 -19.76 21.70
N GLY A 280 15.38 -19.98 22.90
CA GLY A 280 15.25 -19.03 24.01
C GLY A 280 15.81 -17.65 23.68
N SER A 281 15.26 -16.63 24.31
CA SER A 281 15.64 -15.21 24.16
C SER A 281 15.38 -14.60 22.78
N SER A 282 14.71 -15.33 21.89
CA SER A 282 14.19 -14.79 20.63
C SER A 282 12.70 -14.51 20.78
N GLY A 283 12.21 -13.45 20.16
CA GLY A 283 10.79 -13.14 20.13
C GLY A 283 10.35 -12.53 18.81
N TRP A 284 9.05 -12.58 18.54
CA TRP A 284 8.50 -12.07 17.29
C TRP A 284 7.30 -11.18 17.53
N LYS A 285 7.21 -10.05 16.82
CA LYS A 285 5.97 -9.27 16.77
C LYS A 285 5.35 -9.28 15.38
N GLY A 286 4.11 -9.71 15.26
CA GLY A 286 3.39 -9.81 14.01
C GLY A 286 2.86 -11.21 13.74
N VAL A 287 3.01 -11.69 12.51
CA VAL A 287 2.35 -12.92 12.05
C VAL A 287 3.37 -14.02 11.77
N LEU A 288 3.12 -15.22 12.29
CA LEU A 288 3.87 -16.44 11.97
C LEU A 288 2.96 -17.41 11.23
N LEU A 289 3.28 -17.69 9.96
CA LEU A 289 2.64 -18.73 9.16
C LEU A 289 3.66 -19.86 8.94
N VAL A 290 3.39 -21.03 9.51
CA VAL A 290 4.29 -22.18 9.47
C VAL A 290 3.58 -23.35 8.78
N GLY A 291 4.20 -23.84 7.72
CA GLY A 291 3.75 -24.99 6.94
C GLY A 291 3.78 -26.26 7.77
N ASN A 292 4.91 -26.58 8.38
CA ASN A 292 5.03 -27.76 9.21
C ASN A 292 4.76 -27.44 10.69
N ASP A 293 5.34 -28.18 11.63
CA ASP A 293 5.27 -27.85 13.05
C ASP A 293 6.23 -26.72 13.43
N ILE A 294 5.90 -26.05 14.54
CA ILE A 294 6.77 -25.08 15.19
C ILE A 294 7.30 -25.68 16.48
N ILE A 295 8.62 -25.61 16.67
CA ILE A 295 9.33 -26.06 17.87
C ILE A 295 9.83 -24.83 18.62
N SER A 296 9.16 -24.50 19.72
CA SER A 296 9.49 -23.34 20.54
C SER A 296 10.19 -23.77 21.83
N ASN A 297 11.46 -23.43 22.00
CA ASN A 297 12.33 -23.87 23.10
C ASN A 297 12.75 -22.72 24.02
N GLY A 298 13.02 -23.01 25.30
CA GLY A 298 13.48 -22.01 26.27
C GLY A 298 12.41 -20.97 26.65
N ASN A 299 12.83 -19.74 26.96
CA ASN A 299 11.94 -18.61 27.21
C ASN A 299 11.79 -17.77 25.94
N ASN A 300 10.60 -17.62 25.39
CA ASN A 300 10.35 -16.75 24.24
C ASN A 300 8.93 -16.18 24.23
N SER A 301 8.76 -15.11 23.47
CA SER A 301 7.49 -14.41 23.31
C SER A 301 7.15 -14.18 21.84
N VAL A 302 5.86 -14.28 21.53
CA VAL A 302 5.27 -13.87 20.26
C VAL A 302 4.07 -12.99 20.56
N GLU A 303 4.09 -11.77 20.04
CA GLU A 303 2.99 -10.81 20.12
C GLU A 303 2.37 -10.69 18.72
N GLY A 304 1.15 -11.20 18.54
CA GLY A 304 0.45 -11.19 17.26
C GLY A 304 -0.29 -12.50 17.00
N ALA A 305 -0.16 -13.08 15.80
CA ALA A 305 -0.89 -14.31 15.46
C ALA A 305 0.04 -15.41 14.97
N THR A 306 -0.06 -16.60 15.58
CA THR A 306 0.71 -17.78 15.15
C THR A 306 -0.23 -18.82 14.55
N VAL A 307 0.07 -19.26 13.32
CA VAL A 307 -0.63 -20.35 12.65
C VAL A 307 0.39 -21.40 12.20
N SER A 308 0.26 -22.63 12.70
CA SER A 308 1.15 -23.75 12.36
C SER A 308 0.40 -24.96 11.79
N GLY A 309 1.13 -25.85 11.11
CA GLY A 309 0.58 -27.03 10.47
C GLY A 309 -0.20 -26.76 9.17
N LEU A 310 0.08 -25.64 8.50
CA LEU A 310 -0.62 -25.24 7.27
C LEU A 310 -0.46 -26.24 6.11
N ASN A 311 0.61 -27.05 6.08
CA ASN A 311 0.82 -28.08 5.08
C ASN A 311 -0.23 -29.21 5.16
N ILE A 312 -1.01 -29.33 6.24
CA ILE A 312 -2.20 -30.21 6.29
C ILE A 312 -3.18 -29.85 5.17
N LYS A 313 -3.30 -28.57 4.83
CA LYS A 313 -4.16 -28.09 3.74
C LYS A 313 -3.66 -28.49 2.35
N LEU A 314 -2.41 -28.94 2.24
CA LEU A 314 -1.84 -29.51 1.02
C LEU A 314 -1.96 -31.04 0.99
N GLY A 315 -2.65 -31.64 1.96
CA GLY A 315 -2.79 -33.09 2.09
C GLY A 315 -1.58 -33.80 2.67
N THR A 316 -0.68 -33.08 3.35
CA THR A 316 0.52 -33.67 3.96
C THR A 316 0.32 -33.94 5.46
N TYR A 317 0.99 -34.96 5.97
CA TYR A 317 1.06 -35.20 7.41
C TYR A 317 2.01 -34.18 8.05
N VAL A 318 1.57 -33.57 9.15
CA VAL A 318 2.33 -32.60 9.94
C VAL A 318 2.32 -33.07 11.41
N PRO A 319 3.48 -33.18 12.07
CA PRO A 319 3.55 -33.43 13.51
C PRO A 319 2.89 -32.32 14.34
N SER A 320 2.56 -32.62 15.60
CA SER A 320 2.05 -31.63 16.55
C SER A 320 3.10 -30.58 16.88
N SER A 321 2.68 -29.32 16.96
CA SER A 321 3.57 -28.22 17.35
C SER A 321 4.00 -28.36 18.80
N THR A 322 5.25 -28.03 19.12
CA THR A 322 5.81 -28.26 20.45
C THR A 322 6.27 -26.96 21.10
N ALA A 323 5.83 -26.74 22.34
CA ALA A 323 6.15 -25.57 23.14
C ALA A 323 6.81 -25.98 24.47
N ASN A 324 8.13 -25.83 24.55
CA ASN A 324 9.00 -26.24 25.65
C ASN A 324 9.47 -25.04 26.48
N GLY A 325 9.23 -25.06 27.79
CA GLY A 325 9.64 -23.97 28.70
C GLY A 325 8.56 -22.91 28.93
N THR A 326 8.99 -21.69 29.27
CA THR A 326 8.12 -20.51 29.47
C THR A 326 7.79 -19.89 28.11
N LYS A 327 6.50 -19.67 27.84
CA LYS A 327 6.03 -19.19 26.53
C LYS A 327 5.00 -18.10 26.68
N GLU A 328 5.19 -16.98 26.01
CA GLU A 328 4.22 -15.89 25.95
C GLU A 328 3.77 -15.70 24.51
N TYR A 329 2.74 -16.42 24.08
CA TYR A 329 2.15 -16.26 22.76
C TYR A 329 0.82 -15.56 22.95
N ASN A 330 0.82 -14.24 22.77
CA ASN A 330 -0.33 -13.41 23.04
C ASN A 330 -0.82 -12.75 21.76
N TYR A 331 -2.13 -12.76 21.58
CA TYR A 331 -2.78 -12.04 20.50
C TYR A 331 -2.54 -10.53 20.61
N ASP A 332 -2.02 -9.93 19.54
CA ASP A 332 -1.86 -8.48 19.42
C ASP A 332 -2.37 -8.04 18.03
N SER A 333 -3.57 -7.44 18.02
CA SER A 333 -4.23 -7.00 16.79
C SER A 333 -3.46 -5.91 16.05
N CYS A 334 -2.71 -5.09 16.78
CA CYS A 334 -1.94 -3.98 16.23
C CYS A 334 -0.66 -4.49 15.55
N GLU A 335 0.03 -5.47 16.14
CA GLU A 335 1.18 -6.11 15.51
C GLU A 335 0.76 -6.95 14.30
N VAL A 336 -0.42 -7.59 14.33
CA VAL A 336 -1.00 -8.27 13.16
C VAL A 336 -1.29 -7.26 12.04
N ALA A 337 -1.97 -6.15 12.33
CA ALA A 337 -2.26 -5.11 11.34
C ALA A 337 -1.01 -4.48 10.73
N LYS A 338 0.04 -4.28 11.53
CA LYS A 338 1.35 -3.81 11.03
C LYS A 338 2.05 -4.86 10.18
N ALA A 339 1.97 -6.15 10.52
CA ALA A 339 2.56 -7.22 9.72
C ALA A 339 1.87 -7.39 8.36
N THR A 340 0.55 -7.17 8.28
CA THR A 340 -0.20 -7.25 7.01
C THR A 340 -0.22 -5.93 6.24
N THR A 341 0.30 -4.83 6.81
CA THR A 341 0.24 -3.51 6.16
C THR A 341 1.01 -3.45 4.85
N THR A 342 2.05 -4.26 4.68
CA THR A 342 2.77 -4.37 3.41
C THR A 342 1.90 -4.96 2.30
N MET A 343 0.87 -5.74 2.63
CA MET A 343 -0.11 -6.30 1.70
C MET A 343 -1.28 -5.34 1.43
N GLY A 344 -1.26 -4.14 2.03
CA GLY A 344 -2.28 -3.14 1.85
C GLY A 344 -2.32 -2.51 0.46
N ALA A 345 -3.36 -1.73 0.22
CA ALA A 345 -3.55 -0.98 -1.01
C ALA A 345 -4.02 0.45 -0.71
N LEU A 346 -3.82 1.35 -1.68
CA LEU A 346 -4.44 2.66 -1.65
C LEU A 346 -5.90 2.54 -2.07
N VAL A 347 -6.80 2.94 -1.17
CA VAL A 347 -8.24 2.96 -1.42
C VAL A 347 -8.71 4.41 -1.49
N THR A 348 -9.38 4.77 -2.58
CA THR A 348 -9.88 6.13 -2.77
C THR A 348 -11.04 6.45 -1.84
N LEU A 349 -11.01 7.62 -1.21
CA LEU A 349 -12.18 8.12 -0.51
C LEU A 349 -13.14 8.78 -1.51
N ARG A 350 -14.38 8.29 -1.54
CA ARG A 350 -15.43 8.85 -2.40
C ARG A 350 -15.72 10.30 -1.99
N ASN A 351 -16.05 11.14 -2.98
CA ASN A 351 -16.37 12.56 -2.79
C ASN A 351 -15.24 13.40 -2.18
N THR A 352 -13.98 13.00 -2.38
CA THR A 352 -12.79 13.77 -1.93
C THR A 352 -11.94 14.29 -3.08
N TRP A 353 -12.38 14.07 -4.32
CA TRP A 353 -11.71 14.56 -5.50
C TRP A 353 -11.87 16.08 -5.63
N VAL A 354 -10.80 16.76 -5.99
CA VAL A 354 -10.75 18.22 -6.12
C VAL A 354 -9.91 18.60 -7.35
N ASP A 355 -10.45 19.48 -8.19
CA ASP A 355 -9.70 20.16 -9.26
C ASP A 355 -9.07 21.46 -8.74
N ASN A 356 -7.96 21.84 -9.36
CA ASN A 356 -7.23 23.07 -9.13
C ASN A 356 -6.73 23.23 -7.68
N TRP A 357 -6.17 22.15 -7.14
CA TRP A 357 -5.60 22.14 -5.79
C TRP A 357 -4.42 23.12 -5.70
N VAL A 358 -4.47 24.04 -4.72
CA VAL A 358 -3.46 25.08 -4.54
C VAL A 358 -2.11 24.47 -4.13
N GLU A 359 -1.05 24.89 -4.81
CA GLU A 359 0.34 24.62 -4.45
C GLU A 359 0.88 25.80 -3.64
N TYR A 360 1.42 25.53 -2.44
CA TYR A 360 2.16 26.50 -1.62
C TYR A 360 3.66 26.26 -1.74
#